data_AF-A0A380AM84-F1
#
_entry.id   AF-A0A380AM84-F1
#
_cell.length_a   1.000
_cell.length_b   1.000
_cell.length_c   1.000
_cell.angle_alpha   90.00
_cell.angle_beta   90.00
_cell.angle_gamma   90.00
#
_symmetry.space_group_name_H-M   'P 1'
#
loop_
_entity.id
_entity.type
_entity.pdbx_description
1 polymer ?
#
loop_
_entity_poly.entity_id
_entity_poly.type
_entity_poly.pdbx_seq_one_letter_code
_entity_poly.pdbx_strand_id
1 'polypeptide(L)'
;MSNSPQQQKALQTSEAFSSDEFSALLNKEFRPKTDQAKEAVENAVKTLAQQALENTVTVSSDAYRTIQALIAEIDEKLSQQVNQIIHHAEFQKLEGAWHGLHYLVNNSETDEMLKIRFMSISKQELGRTLKRHKGVGWDQSPHLQESVRGRVRPIRRRTLRLPGGRLLLRPQPTGRRVAG
;
A
#
# COMPACT_ATOMS: atom_id res chain seq x y z
N MET A 1 -21.06 -64.35 -41.87
CA MET A 1 -19.77 -63.65 -42.11
C MET A 1 -20.11 -62.19 -42.32
N SER A 2 -20.43 -61.49 -41.25
CA SER A 2 -19.49 -60.65 -40.49
C SER A 2 -19.32 -59.28 -41.15
N ASN A 3 -20.19 -58.38 -40.68
CA ASN A 3 -20.22 -56.95 -40.91
C ASN A 3 -18.92 -56.31 -40.37
N SER A 4 -18.30 -55.41 -41.13
CA SER A 4 -17.25 -54.52 -40.61
C SER A 4 -17.17 -53.24 -41.44
N PRO A 5 -17.90 -52.18 -41.06
CA PRO A 5 -17.57 -50.81 -41.38
C PRO A 5 -16.71 -50.25 -40.24
N GLN A 6 -15.38 -50.35 -40.36
CA GLN A 6 -14.45 -49.57 -39.53
C GLN A 6 -13.47 -48.83 -40.42
N GLN A 7 -13.95 -47.77 -41.06
CA GLN A 7 -13.08 -46.72 -41.56
C GLN A 7 -13.74 -45.35 -41.46
N GLN A 8 -14.22 -45.01 -40.26
CA GLN A 8 -14.68 -43.66 -39.91
C GLN A 8 -14.44 -43.42 -38.41
N LYS A 9 -13.19 -43.16 -38.01
CA LYS A 9 -12.91 -42.51 -36.71
C LYS A 9 -11.51 -41.89 -36.66
N ALA A 10 -11.18 -41.07 -37.65
CA ALA A 10 -9.97 -40.25 -37.63
C ALA A 10 -10.31 -38.86 -38.14
N LEU A 11 -11.09 -38.12 -37.37
CA LEU A 11 -11.36 -36.67 -37.49
C LEU A 11 -12.25 -36.28 -36.32
N GLN A 12 -11.66 -36.09 -35.13
CA GLN A 12 -12.23 -35.33 -34.02
C GLN A 12 -11.21 -35.34 -32.87
N THR A 13 -10.26 -34.41 -32.92
CA THR A 13 -9.56 -33.94 -31.72
C THR A 13 -9.37 -32.44 -31.88
N SER A 14 -10.50 -31.76 -31.85
CA SER A 14 -10.59 -30.33 -31.60
C SER A 14 -11.69 -30.19 -30.55
N GLU A 15 -11.44 -30.76 -29.37
CA GLU A 15 -12.24 -30.46 -28.19
C GLU A 15 -11.86 -29.05 -27.77
N ALA A 16 -12.72 -28.09 -28.09
CA ALA A 16 -12.71 -26.81 -27.42
C ALA A 16 -13.03 -27.09 -25.95
N PHE A 17 -11.99 -27.14 -25.10
CA PHE A 17 -12.17 -27.20 -23.65
C PHE A 17 -13.17 -26.13 -23.26
N SER A 18 -14.30 -26.55 -22.69
CA SER A 18 -15.28 -25.60 -22.18
C SER A 18 -14.67 -24.87 -20.96
N SER A 19 -15.02 -23.60 -20.77
CA SER A 19 -14.51 -22.81 -19.64
C SER A 19 -14.79 -23.51 -18.29
N ASP A 20 -15.89 -24.26 -18.21
CA ASP A 20 -16.33 -24.98 -17.03
C ASP A 20 -15.46 -26.22 -16.74
N GLU A 21 -15.02 -26.92 -17.78
CA GLU A 21 -14.12 -28.07 -17.66
C GLU A 21 -12.73 -27.64 -17.18
N PHE A 22 -12.25 -26.49 -17.67
CA PHE A 22 -10.98 -25.91 -17.22
C PHE A 22 -11.03 -25.51 -15.73
N SER A 23 -12.11 -24.84 -15.30
CA SER A 23 -12.33 -24.51 -13.89
C SER A 23 -12.43 -25.76 -13.00
N ALA A 24 -13.02 -26.85 -13.50
CA ALA A 24 -13.09 -28.12 -12.77
C ALA A 24 -11.70 -28.75 -12.57
N LEU A 25 -10.82 -28.70 -13.57
CA LEU A 25 -9.44 -29.17 -13.47
C LEU A 25 -8.60 -28.31 -12.50
N LEU A 26 -8.77 -26.98 -12.52
CA LEU A 26 -8.08 -26.08 -11.59
C LEU A 26 -8.48 -26.34 -10.13
N ASN A 27 -9.77 -26.56 -9.86
CA ASN A 27 -10.26 -26.88 -8.52
C ASN A 27 -9.67 -28.21 -7.99
N LYS A 28 -9.42 -29.18 -8.87
CA LYS A 28 -8.87 -30.49 -8.52
C LYS A 28 -7.38 -30.42 -8.12
N GLU A 29 -6.58 -29.67 -8.88
CA GLU A 29 -5.12 -29.58 -8.67
C GLU A 29 -4.72 -28.62 -7.55
N PHE A 30 -5.38 -27.46 -7.42
CA PHE A 30 -4.99 -26.44 -6.44
C PHE A 30 -5.74 -26.53 -5.10
N ARG A 31 -6.90 -27.21 -5.05
CA ARG A 31 -7.75 -27.39 -3.85
C ARG A 31 -7.96 -26.08 -3.04
N PRO A 32 -8.42 -24.99 -3.68
CA PRO A 32 -8.63 -23.72 -3.00
C PRO A 32 -9.70 -23.85 -1.90
N LYS A 33 -9.40 -23.29 -0.72
CA LYS A 33 -10.26 -23.40 0.48
C LYS A 33 -11.35 -22.31 0.55
N THR A 34 -11.22 -21.25 -0.23
CA THR A 34 -12.13 -20.10 -0.25
C THR A 34 -12.49 -19.75 -1.69
N ASP A 35 -13.67 -19.16 -1.90
CA ASP A 35 -14.11 -18.77 -3.25
C ASP A 35 -13.25 -17.64 -3.83
N GLN A 36 -12.72 -16.73 -2.99
CA GLN A 36 -11.72 -15.75 -3.42
C GLN A 36 -10.43 -16.40 -3.95
N ALA A 37 -9.99 -17.51 -3.35
CA ALA A 37 -8.80 -18.21 -3.82
C ALA A 37 -9.05 -18.93 -5.16
N LYS A 38 -10.27 -19.44 -5.40
CA LYS A 38 -10.65 -20.01 -6.71
C LYS A 38 -10.55 -18.97 -7.80
N GLU A 39 -11.16 -17.81 -7.59
CA GLU A 39 -11.17 -16.71 -8.55
C GLU A 39 -9.75 -16.19 -8.82
N ALA A 40 -8.92 -16.05 -7.77
CA ALA A 40 -7.52 -15.65 -7.91
C ALA A 40 -6.70 -16.65 -8.74
N VAL A 41 -6.89 -17.96 -8.52
CA VAL A 41 -6.20 -19.01 -9.29
C VAL A 41 -6.63 -18.99 -10.75
N GLU A 42 -7.94 -18.90 -11.03
CA GLU A 42 -8.44 -18.81 -12.41
C GLU A 42 -7.88 -17.60 -13.15
N ASN A 43 -7.86 -16.43 -12.50
CA ASN A 43 -7.31 -15.21 -13.07
C ASN A 43 -5.81 -15.29 -13.30
N ALA A 44 -5.05 -15.87 -12.36
CA ALA A 44 -3.62 -16.06 -12.50
C ALA A 44 -3.27 -16.96 -13.70
N VAL A 45 -3.97 -18.09 -13.87
CA VAL A 45 -3.70 -19.03 -14.97
C VAL A 45 -4.13 -18.43 -16.32
N LYS A 46 -5.26 -17.71 -16.38
CA LYS A 46 -5.66 -16.95 -17.59
C LYS A 46 -4.60 -15.93 -18.00
N THR A 47 -4.10 -15.15 -17.05
CA THR A 47 -3.07 -14.14 -17.29
C THR A 47 -1.77 -14.78 -17.78
N LEU A 48 -1.36 -15.90 -17.18
CA LEU A 48 -0.18 -16.64 -17.58
C LEU A 48 -0.34 -17.26 -18.98
N ALA A 49 -1.50 -17.81 -19.31
CA ALA A 49 -1.80 -18.35 -20.64
C ALA A 49 -1.74 -17.25 -21.72
N GLN A 50 -2.31 -16.07 -21.44
CA GLN A 50 -2.24 -14.92 -22.33
C GLN A 50 -0.78 -14.47 -22.54
N GLN A 51 -0.01 -14.33 -21.46
CA GLN A 51 1.39 -13.92 -21.53
C GLN A 51 2.27 -14.96 -22.23
N ALA A 52 1.99 -16.26 -22.05
CA ALA A 52 2.69 -17.33 -22.76
C ALA A 52 2.40 -17.30 -24.27
N LEU A 53 1.17 -16.96 -24.66
CA LEU A 53 0.77 -16.83 -26.06
C LEU A 53 1.39 -15.58 -26.71
N GLU A 54 1.42 -14.46 -25.99
CA GLU A 54 1.99 -13.19 -26.46
C GLU A 54 3.52 -13.24 -26.58
N ASN A 55 4.20 -13.78 -25.57
CA ASN A 55 5.66 -13.71 -25.50
C ASN A 55 6.39 -14.90 -26.15
N THR A 56 5.66 -15.88 -26.72
CA THR A 56 6.21 -17.09 -27.36
C THR A 56 7.43 -17.63 -26.60
N VAL A 57 7.37 -17.63 -25.27
CA VAL A 57 8.44 -18.19 -24.46
C VAL A 57 8.40 -19.66 -24.79
N THR A 58 9.46 -20.18 -25.43
CA THR A 58 9.61 -21.59 -25.72
C THR A 58 9.43 -22.30 -24.40
N VAL A 59 8.22 -22.82 -24.14
CA VAL A 59 7.88 -23.49 -22.90
C VAL A 59 8.77 -24.71 -22.88
N SER A 60 9.92 -24.58 -22.21
CA SER A 60 10.83 -25.71 -22.05
C SER A 60 10.05 -26.78 -21.32
N SER A 61 10.48 -28.04 -21.43
CA SER A 61 9.83 -29.17 -20.74
C SER A 61 9.67 -28.96 -19.22
N ASP A 62 10.35 -27.96 -18.65
CA ASP A 62 10.20 -27.48 -17.28
C ASP A 62 9.42 -26.15 -17.20
N ALA A 63 8.10 -26.27 -17.02
CA ALA A 63 7.21 -25.13 -16.81
C ALA A 63 7.55 -24.34 -15.54
N TYR A 64 8.07 -25.02 -14.51
CA TYR A 64 8.43 -24.38 -13.24
C TYR A 64 9.60 -23.41 -13.43
N ARG A 65 10.65 -23.82 -14.14
CA ARG A 65 11.78 -22.92 -14.49
C ARG A 65 11.34 -21.72 -15.31
N THR A 66 10.39 -21.92 -16.22
CA THR A 66 9.83 -20.84 -17.03
C THR A 66 9.10 -19.81 -16.16
N ILE A 67 8.30 -20.28 -15.19
CA ILE A 67 7.63 -19.40 -14.22
C ILE A 67 8.64 -18.63 -13.37
N GLN A 68 9.71 -19.28 -12.89
CA GLN A 68 10.75 -18.61 -12.11
C GLN A 68 11.47 -17.52 -12.93
N ALA A 69 11.74 -17.78 -14.21
CA ALA A 69 12.33 -16.78 -15.10
C ALA A 69 11.40 -15.57 -15.32
N LEU A 70 10.09 -15.82 -15.51
CA LEU A 70 9.09 -14.76 -15.63
C LEU A 70 8.98 -13.91 -14.35
N ILE A 71 9.01 -14.54 -13.17
CA ILE A 71 9.00 -13.82 -11.89
C ILE A 71 10.25 -12.94 -11.77
N ALA A 72 11.43 -13.47 -12.10
CA ALA A 72 12.67 -12.71 -12.06
C ALA A 72 12.65 -11.49 -13.01
N GLU A 73 12.08 -11.63 -14.21
CA GLU A 73 11.94 -10.52 -15.16
C GLU A 73 10.96 -9.44 -14.63
N ILE A 74 9.87 -9.85 -13.99
CA ILE A 74 8.93 -8.93 -13.34
C ILE A 74 9.62 -8.20 -12.19
N ASP A 75 10.33 -8.92 -11.33
CA ASP A 75 11.05 -8.34 -10.19
C ASP A 75 12.13 -7.36 -10.68
N GLU A 76 12.80 -7.66 -11.78
CA GLU A 76 13.76 -6.73 -12.40
C GLU A 76 13.07 -5.46 -12.88
N LYS A 77 11.95 -5.57 -13.62
CA LYS A 77 11.18 -4.41 -14.10
C LYS A 77 10.64 -3.57 -12.94
N LEU A 78 10.11 -4.21 -11.90
CA LEU A 78 9.63 -3.53 -10.69
C LEU A 78 10.78 -2.84 -9.97
N SER A 79 11.92 -3.52 -9.79
CA SER A 79 13.10 -2.95 -9.16
C SER A 79 13.63 -1.73 -9.93
N GLN A 80 13.67 -1.79 -11.26
CA GLN A 80 14.07 -0.67 -12.11
C GLN A 80 13.14 0.54 -11.92
N GLN A 81 11.82 0.33 -11.93
CA GLN A 81 10.84 1.41 -11.74
C GLN A 81 10.90 2.00 -10.32
N VAL A 82 10.97 1.15 -9.30
CA VAL A 82 11.08 1.58 -7.91
C VAL A 82 12.38 2.35 -7.70
N ASN A 83 13.49 1.89 -8.28
CA ASN A 83 14.74 2.62 -8.24
C ASN A 83 14.60 4.01 -8.85
N GLN A 84 13.93 4.17 -9.99
CA GLN A 84 13.69 5.50 -10.57
C GLN A 84 12.88 6.41 -9.63
N ILE A 85 11.87 5.87 -8.94
CA ILE A 85 11.03 6.63 -8.01
C ILE A 85 11.84 7.06 -6.77
N ILE A 86 12.57 6.13 -6.15
CA ILE A 86 13.33 6.38 -4.92
C ILE A 86 14.52 7.31 -5.19
N HIS A 87 15.18 7.17 -6.35
CA HIS A 87 16.32 8.03 -6.71
C HIS A 87 15.91 9.37 -7.31
N HIS A 88 14.61 9.66 -7.38
CA HIS A 88 14.13 10.95 -7.85
C HIS A 88 14.52 12.05 -6.84
N ALA A 89 15.14 13.14 -7.33
CA ALA A 89 15.71 14.18 -6.47
C ALA A 89 14.71 14.83 -5.50
N GLU A 90 13.45 15.02 -5.93
CA GLU A 90 12.38 15.54 -5.07
C GLU A 90 12.00 14.55 -3.96
N PHE A 91 12.03 13.25 -4.25
CA PHE A 91 11.73 12.21 -3.26
C PHE A 91 12.86 12.13 -2.24
N GLN A 92 14.12 12.05 -2.68
CA GLN A 92 15.29 12.00 -1.79
C GLN A 92 15.38 13.21 -0.86
N LYS A 93 15.03 14.40 -1.35
CA LYS A 93 15.00 15.61 -0.53
C LYS A 93 13.94 15.54 0.57
N LEU A 94 12.76 15.01 0.24
CA LEU A 94 11.69 14.79 1.19
C LEU A 94 12.08 13.70 2.19
N GLU A 95 12.54 12.56 1.70
CA GLU A 95 13.00 11.41 2.47
C GLU A 95 14.09 11.80 3.46
N GLY A 96 15.12 12.55 3.03
CA GLY A 96 16.18 13.04 3.91
C GLY A 96 15.65 13.92 5.04
N ALA A 97 14.65 14.78 4.77
CA ALA A 97 14.03 15.60 5.81
C ALA A 97 13.24 14.75 6.82
N TRP A 98 12.52 13.73 6.35
CA TRP A 98 11.75 12.82 7.20
C TRP A 98 12.64 11.85 7.97
N HIS A 99 13.69 11.32 7.36
CA HIS A 99 14.69 10.50 8.04
C HIS A 99 15.42 11.30 9.12
N GLY A 100 15.78 12.55 8.85
CA GLY A 100 16.35 13.45 9.86
C GLY A 100 15.41 13.71 11.03
N LEU A 101 14.13 13.96 10.75
CA LEU A 101 13.10 14.12 11.80
C LEU A 101 12.91 12.82 12.60
N HIS A 102 12.84 11.67 11.92
CA HIS A 102 12.70 10.36 12.56
C HIS A 102 13.91 10.04 13.42
N TYR A 103 15.12 10.35 12.96
CA TYR A 103 16.35 10.24 13.75
C TYR A 103 16.27 11.12 15.02
N LEU A 104 15.83 12.38 14.89
CA LEU A 104 15.68 13.29 16.01
C LEU A 104 14.66 12.76 17.04
N VAL A 105 13.53 12.22 16.59
CA VAL A 105 12.49 11.67 17.46
C VAL A 105 12.97 10.39 18.16
N ASN A 106 13.62 9.48 17.45
CA ASN A 106 14.02 8.18 18.01
C ASN A 106 15.22 8.26 18.96
N ASN A 107 16.11 9.24 18.77
CA ASN A 107 17.29 9.42 19.63
C ASN A 107 17.07 10.45 20.75
N SER A 108 15.86 11.03 20.84
CA SER A 108 15.50 11.91 21.96
C SER A 108 14.70 11.11 22.97
N GLU A 109 15.15 11.09 24.22
CA GLU A 109 14.33 10.61 25.33
C GLU A 109 13.13 11.56 25.51
N THR A 110 11.99 11.18 24.93
CA THR A 110 10.73 11.92 25.08
C THR A 110 10.15 11.70 26.46
N ASP A 111 10.66 12.42 27.45
CA ASP A 111 10.05 12.56 28.78
C ASP A 111 8.96 13.67 28.76
N GLU A 112 8.14 13.78 29.81
CA GLU A 112 7.05 14.78 29.92
C GLU A 112 7.53 16.23 29.75
N MET A 113 8.81 16.48 30.00
CA MET A 113 9.48 17.78 29.85
C MET A 113 9.88 18.11 28.40
N LEU A 114 10.05 17.13 27.52
CA LEU A 114 10.58 17.35 26.16
C LEU A 114 9.47 17.25 25.12
N LYS A 115 9.14 18.39 24.49
CA LYS A 115 8.10 18.48 23.44
C LYS A 115 8.72 18.92 22.12
N ILE A 116 8.82 17.98 21.18
CA ILE A 116 9.24 18.26 19.81
C ILE A 116 8.04 18.78 19.02
N ARG A 117 8.18 19.97 18.41
CA ARG A 117 7.17 20.55 17.52
C ARG A 117 7.76 20.70 16.12
N PHE A 118 7.04 20.17 15.14
CA PHE A 118 7.45 20.23 13.75
C PHE A 118 6.55 21.18 12.96
N MET A 119 7.15 21.99 12.10
CA MET A 119 6.44 22.87 11.17
C MET A 119 7.01 22.67 9.77
N SER A 120 6.18 22.18 8.85
CA SER A 120 6.59 21.98 7.46
C SER A 120 6.59 23.32 6.70
N ILE A 121 7.77 23.85 6.40
CA ILE A 121 7.94 25.08 5.62
C ILE A 121 9.14 25.00 4.68
N SER A 122 8.99 25.52 3.46
CA SER A 122 10.11 25.59 2.50
C SER A 122 11.05 26.78 2.81
N LYS A 123 12.34 26.63 2.53
CA LYS A 123 13.33 27.71 2.70
C LYS A 123 12.95 28.98 1.89
N GLN A 124 12.38 28.80 0.71
CA GLN A 124 11.93 29.91 -0.13
C GLN A 124 10.77 30.66 0.50
N GLU A 125 9.79 29.94 1.04
CA GLU A 125 8.64 30.52 1.71
C GLU A 125 9.06 31.27 2.97
N LEU A 126 9.91 30.67 3.80
CA LEU A 126 10.47 31.33 4.98
C LEU A 126 11.21 32.62 4.60
N GLY A 127 12.03 32.57 3.55
CA GLY A 127 12.76 33.73 3.04
C GLY A 127 11.84 34.83 2.49
N ARG A 128 10.75 34.46 1.80
CA ARG A 128 9.74 35.43 1.33
C ARG A 128 9.01 36.08 2.50
N THR A 129 8.60 35.30 3.49
CA THR A 129 7.95 35.83 4.69
C THR A 129 8.89 36.77 5.46
N LEU A 130 10.14 36.37 5.68
CA LEU A 130 11.11 37.20 6.40
C LEU A 130 11.47 38.48 5.62
N LYS A 131 11.48 38.42 4.28
CA LYS A 131 11.68 39.62 3.45
C LYS A 131 10.49 40.58 3.48
N ARG A 132 9.25 40.08 3.64
CA ARG A 132 8.04 40.89 3.75
C ARG A 132 7.92 41.55 5.12
N HIS A 133 8.30 40.83 6.18
CA HIS A 133 8.20 41.27 7.57
C HIS A 133 9.59 41.62 8.12
N LYS A 134 10.20 42.70 7.63
CA LYS A 134 11.51 43.21 8.10
C LYS A 134 11.35 44.26 9.19
N GLY A 135 12.39 44.46 10.02
CA GLY A 135 12.39 45.48 11.07
C GLY A 135 11.29 45.20 12.10
N VAL A 136 10.61 46.23 12.60
CA VAL A 136 9.58 46.13 13.66
C VAL A 136 8.38 45.23 13.27
N GLY A 137 8.13 45.00 11.98
CA GLY A 137 7.04 44.14 11.49
C GLY A 137 7.32 42.63 11.57
N TRP A 138 8.52 42.22 12.01
CA TRP A 138 8.92 40.81 12.10
C TRP A 138 8.06 40.00 13.09
N ASP A 139 7.62 40.64 14.18
CA ASP A 139 6.78 40.02 15.21
C ASP A 139 5.37 39.67 14.72
N GLN A 140 4.95 40.29 13.61
CA GLN A 140 3.66 40.04 12.99
C GLN A 140 3.70 38.90 11.95
N SER A 141 4.85 38.25 11.76
CA SER A 141 4.95 37.17 10.78
C SER A 141 4.12 35.95 11.20
N PRO A 142 3.35 35.32 10.29
CA PRO A 142 2.48 34.18 10.61
C PRO A 142 3.23 33.01 11.26
N HIS A 143 4.45 32.73 10.79
CA HIS A 143 5.30 31.64 11.29
C HIS A 143 5.78 31.88 12.73
N LEU A 144 6.11 33.13 13.07
CA LEU A 144 6.49 33.47 14.44
C LEU A 144 5.27 33.41 15.37
N GLN A 145 4.13 33.93 14.93
CA GLN A 145 2.89 33.84 15.70
C GLN A 145 2.50 32.38 15.95
N GLU A 146 2.64 31.48 14.98
CA GLU A 146 2.36 30.06 15.17
C GLU A 146 3.33 29.40 16.17
N SER A 147 4.63 29.73 16.07
CA SER A 147 5.65 29.28 17.02
C SER A 147 5.36 29.74 18.46
N VAL A 148 5.09 31.03 18.65
CA VAL A 148 4.87 31.65 19.96
C VAL A 148 3.49 31.31 20.54
N ARG A 149 2.45 31.26 19.71
CA ARG A 149 1.06 31.01 20.17
C ARG A 149 0.89 29.59 20.70
N GLY A 150 1.69 28.64 20.23
CA GLY A 150 2.05 27.41 20.93
C GLY A 150 1.03 26.72 21.84
N ARG A 151 -0.26 26.79 21.51
CA ARG A 151 -1.32 26.10 22.26
C ARG A 151 -1.20 24.64 21.88
N VAL A 152 -0.83 23.81 22.84
CA VAL A 152 -0.95 22.35 22.74
C VAL A 152 -2.43 22.08 22.48
N ARG A 153 -2.81 21.92 21.22
CA ARG A 153 -4.10 21.31 20.93
C ARG A 153 -3.90 19.84 21.30
N PRO A 154 -4.60 19.32 22.33
CA PRO A 154 -4.54 17.90 22.59
C PRO A 154 -4.92 17.19 21.29
N ILE A 155 -4.16 16.16 20.94
CA ILE A 155 -4.53 15.23 19.88
C ILE A 155 -5.87 14.64 20.32
N ARG A 156 -6.97 15.29 19.93
CA ARG A 156 -8.27 14.66 19.98
C ARG A 156 -8.15 13.56 18.96
N ARG A 157 -7.88 12.32 19.43
CA ARG A 157 -8.18 11.13 18.65
C ARG A 157 -9.58 11.40 18.12
N ARG A 158 -9.69 11.64 16.81
CA ARG A 158 -10.96 11.78 16.13
C ARG A 158 -11.60 10.42 16.32
N THR A 159 -12.39 10.25 17.38
CA THR A 159 -13.32 9.14 17.47
C THR A 159 -14.19 9.33 16.25
N LEU A 160 -13.98 8.47 15.26
CA LEU A 160 -14.76 8.41 14.05
C LEU A 160 -16.16 8.05 14.52
N ARG A 161 -16.98 9.08 14.75
CA ARG A 161 -18.34 8.91 15.22
C ARG A 161 -19.13 8.47 14.01
N LEU A 162 -19.26 7.16 13.84
CA LEU A 162 -20.22 6.58 12.92
C LEU A 162 -21.62 7.14 13.26
N PRO A 163 -22.42 7.54 12.27
CA PRO A 163 -23.76 8.06 12.51
C PRO A 163 -24.63 6.92 13.07
N GLY A 164 -25.18 7.11 14.28
CA GLY A 164 -26.22 6.21 14.82
C GLY A 164 -25.90 5.40 16.10
N GLY A 165 -24.95 5.81 16.94
CA GLY A 165 -24.64 5.10 18.19
C GLY A 165 -24.92 5.91 19.47
N ARG A 166 -25.87 5.44 20.27
CA ARG A 166 -26.35 5.97 21.57
C ARG A 166 -25.22 6.31 22.56
N LEU A 167 -25.25 7.51 23.15
CA LEU A 167 -24.32 7.97 24.20
C LEU A 167 -24.50 7.14 25.48
N LEU A 168 -23.52 6.29 25.83
CA LEU A 168 -23.34 5.85 27.21
C LEU A 168 -22.58 6.96 27.97
N LEU A 169 -23.32 7.71 28.79
CA LEU A 169 -22.78 8.63 29.78
C LEU A 169 -21.93 7.84 30.78
N ARG A 170 -20.62 8.07 30.82
CA ARG A 170 -19.78 7.65 31.95
C ARG A 170 -20.08 8.54 33.16
N PRO A 171 -20.27 7.98 34.36
CA PRO A 171 -20.51 8.75 35.57
C PRO A 171 -19.21 9.42 36.06
N GLN A 172 -19.34 10.64 36.57
CA GLN A 172 -18.29 11.41 37.25
C GLN A 172 -18.01 10.80 38.64
N PRO A 173 -16.76 10.79 39.13
CA PRO A 173 -16.46 10.38 40.50
C PRO A 173 -16.88 11.51 41.47
N THR A 174 -17.81 11.19 42.36
CA THR A 174 -18.29 12.03 43.46
C THR A 174 -17.18 12.22 44.50
N GLY A 175 -16.65 13.44 44.60
CA GLY A 175 -15.72 13.85 45.67
C GLY A 175 -16.44 13.92 47.03
N ARG A 176 -15.98 13.07 47.96
CA ARG A 176 -16.45 12.94 49.35
C ARG A 176 -15.96 14.15 50.17
N ARG A 177 -16.89 14.98 50.66
CA ARG A 177 -16.62 15.95 51.75
C ARG A 177 -16.27 15.16 53.01
N VAL A 178 -15.17 15.52 53.67
CA VAL A 178 -14.90 15.18 55.07
C VAL A 178 -14.79 16.48 55.85
N ALA A 179 -15.53 16.51 56.95
CA ALA A 179 -15.60 17.59 57.92
C ALA A 179 -14.34 17.63 58.80
N GLY A 180 -14.05 18.82 59.34
CA GLY A 180 -12.97 19.12 60.26
C GLY A 180 -12.70 20.61 60.26
#